data_AF-A0A832KFA4-F1
#
_entry.id   AF-A0A832KFA4-F1
#
_cell.length_a   1.000
_cell.length_b   1.000
_cell.length_c   1.000
_cell.angle_alpha   90.00
_cell.angle_beta   90.00
_cell.angle_gamma   90.00
#
_symmetry.space_group_name_H-M   'P 1'
#
loop_
_entity.id
_entity.type
_entity.pdbx_description
1 polymer ?
#
loop_
_entity_poly.entity_id
_entity_poly.type
_entity_poly.pdbx_seq_one_letter_code
_entity_poly.pdbx_strand_id
1 'polypeptide(L)'
;MSGHSKWATIKHKKGLADAKRGQKFTKLIKEISVAAKMGGPDPESNARLRTAMLKARTENMPKDNIERAIKKGSGEMDASVFYELTYEGYAPGGVALIIDTLTDNKNRTASDVRSTLTKSGGTLGASGCVSYMFQTKGIIAYDANKYTEEQIFEVALENGADDVTSSDDIIEVLTAPNDYANVLEALQEAGFEQESAEIAKVADQNVTLDAEKARKVLKIIDKLEELDDVQQVSTNLELPDDFEDGEE
;
A
#
# COMPACT_ATOMS: atom_id res chain seq x y z
N MET A 1 -13.79 10.98 -18.39
CA MET A 1 -12.43 10.49 -18.69
C MET A 1 -12.04 9.69 -17.48
N SER A 2 -12.12 8.37 -17.62
CA SER A 2 -11.82 7.41 -16.58
C SER A 2 -10.31 7.47 -16.30
N GLY A 3 -9.95 8.09 -15.17
CA GLY A 3 -8.56 8.15 -14.71
C GLY A 3 -8.22 6.84 -14.02
N HIS A 4 -7.74 5.86 -14.77
CA HIS A 4 -7.33 4.55 -14.28
C HIS A 4 -5.95 4.63 -13.61
N SER A 5 -5.87 5.34 -12.49
CA SER A 5 -4.55 5.74 -11.98
C SER A 5 -3.89 4.75 -11.02
N LYS A 6 -4.64 3.88 -10.34
CA LYS A 6 -4.08 3.05 -9.27
C LYS A 6 -4.36 1.56 -9.38
N TRP A 7 -5.58 1.17 -9.76
CA TRP A 7 -5.92 -0.25 -9.83
C TRP A 7 -5.10 -1.02 -10.86
N ALA A 8 -4.83 -0.49 -12.06
CA ALA A 8 -4.05 -1.22 -13.06
C ALA A 8 -2.68 -1.66 -12.50
N THR A 9 -2.04 -0.78 -11.72
CA THR A 9 -0.81 -1.06 -10.98
C THR A 9 -1.01 -2.05 -9.82
N ILE A 10 -2.13 -1.97 -9.09
CA ILE A 10 -2.47 -2.92 -8.00
C ILE A 10 -2.82 -4.32 -8.55
N LYS A 11 -3.55 -4.41 -9.67
CA LYS A 11 -3.93 -5.64 -10.37
C LYS A 11 -2.69 -6.42 -10.80
N HIS A 12 -1.71 -5.72 -11.39
CA HIS A 12 -0.39 -6.29 -11.70
C HIS A 12 0.25 -6.94 -10.45
N LYS A 13 0.18 -6.27 -9.30
CA LYS A 13 0.74 -6.79 -8.04
C LYS A 13 -0.02 -8.00 -7.47
N LYS A 14 -1.25 -8.28 -7.93
CA LYS A 14 -2.10 -9.34 -7.38
C LYS A 14 -1.72 -10.75 -7.86
N GLY A 15 -0.96 -10.88 -8.95
CA GLY A 15 -0.53 -12.17 -9.52
C GLY A 15 0.59 -12.90 -8.76
N LEU A 16 1.33 -12.24 -7.86
CA LEU A 16 2.53 -12.78 -7.20
C LEU A 16 2.30 -13.26 -5.75
N ALA A 17 1.04 -13.46 -5.36
CA ALA A 17 0.59 -13.46 -3.97
C ALA A 17 1.15 -14.58 -3.07
N ASP A 18 1.42 -15.77 -3.61
CA ASP A 18 1.87 -16.90 -2.77
C ASP A 18 3.39 -16.90 -2.52
N ALA A 19 4.20 -16.56 -3.53
CA ALA A 19 5.66 -16.56 -3.40
C ALA A 19 6.17 -15.50 -2.41
N LYS A 20 5.45 -14.39 -2.26
CA LYS A 20 5.82 -13.26 -1.40
C LYS A 20 5.03 -13.20 -0.07
N ARG A 21 4.19 -14.20 0.24
CA ARG A 21 3.35 -14.20 1.45
C ARG A 21 4.14 -14.09 2.75
N GLY A 22 5.26 -14.83 2.86
CA GLY A 22 6.14 -14.78 4.05
C GLY A 22 6.75 -13.40 4.28
N GLN A 23 7.14 -12.72 3.20
CA GLN A 23 7.64 -11.34 3.26
C GLN A 23 6.52 -10.37 3.67
N LYS A 24 5.31 -10.53 3.11
CA LYS A 24 4.13 -9.71 3.46
C LYS A 24 3.79 -9.83 4.95
N PHE A 25 3.82 -11.04 5.50
CA PHE A 25 3.61 -11.26 6.93
C PHE A 25 4.70 -10.62 7.78
N THR A 26 5.95 -10.69 7.35
CA THR A 26 7.07 -10.06 8.05
C THR A 26 6.88 -8.54 8.13
N LYS A 27 6.45 -7.90 7.03
CA LYS A 27 6.14 -6.47 6.99
C LYS A 27 4.98 -6.10 7.92
N LEU A 28 3.88 -6.84 7.84
CA LEU A 28 2.72 -6.65 8.72
C LEU A 28 3.05 -6.81 10.21
N ILE A 29 3.88 -7.79 10.57
CA ILE A 29 4.35 -7.96 11.95
C ILE A 29 5.13 -6.72 12.42
N LYS A 30 6.03 -6.17 11.59
CA LYS A 30 6.76 -4.95 11.93
C LYS A 30 5.79 -3.78 12.14
N GLU A 31 4.82 -3.59 11.24
CA GLU A 31 3.82 -2.51 11.33
C GLU A 31 2.97 -2.62 12.60
N ILE A 32 2.44 -3.81 12.93
CA ILE A 32 1.66 -4.05 14.15
C ILE A 32 2.51 -3.75 15.40
N SER A 33 3.76 -4.22 15.44
CA SER A 33 4.65 -3.96 16.57
C SER A 33 4.93 -2.47 16.76
N VAL A 34 5.13 -1.71 15.67
CA VAL A 34 5.37 -0.27 15.75
C VAL A 34 4.12 0.50 16.15
N ALA A 35 2.96 0.15 15.58
CA ALA A 35 1.69 0.72 15.96
C ALA A 35 1.40 0.53 17.45
N ALA A 36 1.58 -0.69 17.97
CA ALA A 36 1.41 -1.01 19.39
C ALA A 36 2.41 -0.27 20.29
N LYS A 37 3.66 -0.09 19.83
CA LYS A 37 4.68 0.68 20.56
C LYS A 37 4.34 2.18 20.66
N MET A 38 3.78 2.76 19.61
CA MET A 38 3.50 4.20 19.54
C MET A 38 2.21 4.61 20.23
N GLY A 39 1.13 3.83 20.05
CA GLY A 39 -0.21 4.17 20.55
C GLY A 39 -0.73 3.26 21.66
N GLY A 40 0.06 2.29 22.11
CA GLY A 40 -0.35 1.28 23.09
C GLY A 40 -0.92 0.00 22.46
N PRO A 41 -1.02 -1.10 23.24
CA PRO A 41 -1.42 -2.42 22.73
C PRO A 41 -2.93 -2.60 22.54
N ASP A 42 -3.74 -1.65 22.97
CA ASP A 42 -5.20 -1.72 22.88
C ASP A 42 -5.68 -1.13 21.55
N PRO A 43 -6.25 -1.94 20.64
CA PRO A 43 -6.75 -1.45 19.35
C PRO A 43 -7.91 -0.46 19.51
N GLU A 44 -8.67 -0.50 20.61
CA GLU A 44 -9.79 0.42 20.81
C GLU A 44 -9.33 1.87 20.96
N SER A 45 -8.26 2.07 21.71
CA SER A 45 -7.63 3.38 21.90
C SER A 45 -6.54 3.72 20.87
N ASN A 46 -6.17 2.77 19.99
CA ASN A 46 -5.09 2.94 19.00
C ASN A 46 -5.56 2.65 17.56
N ALA A 47 -5.99 3.69 16.86
CA ALA A 47 -6.47 3.59 15.47
C ALA A 47 -5.43 3.00 14.50
N ARG A 48 -4.14 3.34 14.64
CA ARG A 48 -3.07 2.77 13.78
C ARG A 48 -2.96 1.26 13.98
N LEU A 49 -3.04 0.79 15.23
CA LEU A 49 -2.99 -0.63 15.53
C LEU A 49 -4.22 -1.36 14.97
N ARG A 50 -5.42 -0.78 15.13
CA ARG A 50 -6.66 -1.33 14.56
C ARG A 50 -6.53 -1.53 13.05
N THR A 51 -6.06 -0.51 12.32
CA THR A 51 -5.83 -0.58 10.87
C THR A 51 -4.80 -1.64 10.49
N ALA A 52 -3.67 -1.71 11.21
CA ALA A 52 -2.63 -2.72 10.96
C ALA A 52 -3.14 -4.15 11.19
N MET A 53 -3.95 -4.35 12.24
CA MET A 53 -4.60 -5.63 12.54
C MET A 53 -5.61 -6.00 11.47
N LEU A 54 -6.43 -5.05 11.01
CA LEU A 54 -7.41 -5.27 9.95
C LEU A 54 -6.71 -5.70 8.65
N LYS A 55 -5.66 -4.98 8.24
CA LYS A 55 -4.83 -5.36 7.08
C LYS A 55 -4.18 -6.74 7.24
N ALA A 56 -3.75 -7.11 8.44
CA ALA A 56 -3.22 -8.45 8.66
C ALA A 56 -4.28 -9.55 8.52
N ARG A 57 -5.52 -9.30 8.97
CA ARG A 57 -6.64 -10.23 8.82
C ARG A 57 -7.06 -10.39 7.36
N THR A 58 -7.13 -9.31 6.58
CA THR A 58 -7.43 -9.40 5.13
C THR A 58 -6.40 -10.22 4.37
N GLU A 59 -5.16 -10.28 4.87
CA GLU A 59 -4.09 -11.11 4.32
C GLU A 59 -4.06 -12.54 4.89
N ASN A 60 -5.11 -12.95 5.60
CA ASN A 60 -5.24 -14.26 6.22
C ASN A 60 -4.06 -14.57 7.17
N MET A 61 -3.57 -13.57 7.91
CA MET A 61 -2.58 -13.79 8.97
C MET A 61 -3.24 -14.49 10.16
N PRO A 62 -2.65 -15.57 10.70
CA PRO A 62 -3.15 -16.22 11.92
C PRO A 62 -3.21 -15.25 13.10
N LYS A 63 -4.29 -15.34 13.89
CA LYS A 63 -4.53 -14.48 15.05
C LYS A 63 -3.34 -14.45 16.02
N ASP A 64 -2.74 -15.62 16.29
CA ASP A 64 -1.59 -15.75 17.19
C ASP A 64 -0.37 -14.92 16.72
N ASN A 65 -0.19 -14.75 15.41
CA ASN A 65 0.89 -13.90 14.89
C ASN A 65 0.63 -12.41 15.17
N ILE A 66 -0.62 -11.97 15.03
CA ILE A 66 -1.05 -10.61 15.34
C ILE A 66 -0.85 -10.34 16.84
N GLU A 67 -1.35 -11.22 17.71
CA GLU A 67 -1.21 -11.10 19.17
C GLU A 67 0.26 -11.06 19.60
N ARG A 68 1.11 -11.90 19.00
CA ARG A 68 2.55 -11.90 19.25
C ARG A 68 3.22 -10.60 18.80
N ALA A 69 2.82 -10.04 17.67
CA ALA A 69 3.34 -8.76 17.18
C ALA A 69 2.96 -7.60 18.11
N ILE A 70 1.74 -7.61 18.67
CA ILE A 70 1.29 -6.62 19.67
C ILE A 70 2.14 -6.72 20.93
N LYS A 71 2.31 -7.92 21.50
CA LYS A 71 3.16 -8.15 22.69
C LYS A 71 4.60 -7.71 22.48
N LYS A 72 5.14 -7.93 21.29
CA LYS A 72 6.48 -7.43 20.93
C LYS A 72 6.53 -5.90 20.90
N GLY A 73 5.48 -5.25 20.40
CA GLY A 73 5.38 -3.79 20.37
C GLY A 73 5.18 -3.15 21.74
N SER A 74 4.44 -3.80 22.64
CA SER A 74 4.13 -3.30 23.99
C SER A 74 5.30 -3.37 24.97
N GLY A 75 6.41 -4.02 24.60
CA GLY A 75 7.58 -4.22 25.46
C GLY A 75 7.47 -5.44 26.37
N GLU A 76 6.47 -6.31 26.18
CA GLU A 76 6.38 -7.62 26.85
C GLU A 76 7.39 -8.64 26.30
N MET A 77 8.08 -8.31 25.20
CA MET A 77 9.19 -9.07 24.62
C MET A 77 10.32 -8.11 24.21
N ASP A 78 11.51 -8.64 23.93
CA ASP A 78 12.62 -7.85 23.38
C ASP A 78 12.20 -7.14 22.07
N ALA A 79 12.06 -5.82 22.16
CA ALA A 79 11.57 -4.99 21.08
C ALA A 79 12.76 -4.36 20.34
N SER A 80 12.99 -4.81 19.11
CA SER A 80 13.89 -4.11 18.18
C SER A 80 13.40 -2.67 17.99
N VAL A 81 14.32 -1.70 18.04
CA VAL A 81 13.99 -0.31 17.73
C VAL A 81 13.93 -0.17 16.22
N PHE A 82 12.71 -0.03 15.69
CA PHE A 82 12.51 0.32 14.29
C PHE A 82 12.40 1.83 14.11
N TYR A 83 12.86 2.30 12.96
CA TYR A 83 12.79 3.66 12.49
C TYR A 83 11.92 3.70 11.25
N GLU A 84 10.92 4.58 11.26
CA GLU A 84 10.15 4.94 10.08
C GLU A 84 10.94 5.98 9.28
N LEU A 85 11.23 5.66 8.02
CA LEU A 85 11.91 6.57 7.09
C LEU A 85 11.19 6.53 5.75
N THR A 86 11.02 7.71 5.16
CA THR A 86 10.52 7.86 3.80
C THR A 86 11.67 8.30 2.90
N TYR A 87 11.86 7.56 1.81
CA TYR A 87 12.77 7.92 0.73
C TYR A 87 11.96 8.38 -0.48
N GLU A 88 12.47 9.38 -1.17
CA GLU A 88 11.80 10.02 -2.30
C GLU A 88 12.73 9.96 -3.51
N GLY A 89 12.17 9.80 -4.70
CA GLY A 89 12.98 9.71 -5.91
C GLY A 89 12.18 9.66 -7.19
N TYR A 90 12.89 9.45 -8.29
CA TYR A 90 12.33 9.36 -9.62
C TYR A 90 12.76 8.08 -10.32
N ALA A 91 11.83 7.42 -10.99
CA ALA A 91 12.09 6.33 -11.93
C ALA A 91 12.30 6.90 -13.35
N PRO A 92 12.72 6.07 -14.33
CA PRO A 92 12.79 6.47 -15.73
C PRO A 92 11.47 7.09 -16.22
N GLY A 93 11.57 8.09 -17.10
CA GLY A 93 10.38 8.80 -17.60
C GLY A 93 9.83 9.87 -16.66
N GLY A 94 10.53 10.18 -15.56
CA GLY A 94 10.12 11.24 -14.62
C GLY A 94 9.02 10.84 -13.65
N VAL A 95 8.74 9.53 -13.55
CA VAL A 95 7.77 8.98 -12.59
C VAL A 95 8.28 9.20 -11.17
N ALA A 96 7.46 9.81 -10.33
CA ALA A 96 7.74 10.02 -8.93
C ALA A 96 7.54 8.72 -8.13
N LEU A 97 8.41 8.49 -7.15
CA LEU A 97 8.35 7.38 -6.21
C LEU A 97 8.46 7.87 -4.78
N ILE A 98 7.57 7.37 -3.91
CA ILE A 98 7.71 7.44 -2.46
C ILE A 98 7.89 6.03 -1.93
N ILE A 99 8.95 5.82 -1.14
CA ILE A 99 9.37 4.53 -0.62
C ILE A 99 9.36 4.62 0.90
N ASP A 100 8.30 4.09 1.50
CA ASP A 100 8.16 4.06 2.95
C ASP A 100 8.84 2.82 3.51
N THR A 101 9.62 3.01 4.56
CA THR A 101 10.46 1.96 5.14
C THR A 101 10.32 1.89 6.65
N LEU A 102 10.52 0.70 7.17
CA LEU A 102 10.56 0.41 8.59
C LEU A 102 11.73 -0.52 8.89
N THR A 103 12.77 0.05 9.51
CA THR A 103 14.10 -0.57 9.60
C THR A 103 14.73 -0.40 10.97
N ASP A 104 15.53 -1.37 11.40
CA ASP A 104 16.42 -1.26 12.55
C ASP A 104 17.78 -0.63 12.20
N ASN A 105 18.06 -0.41 10.91
CA ASN A 105 19.33 0.12 10.42
C ASN A 105 19.11 1.10 9.27
N LYS A 106 19.13 2.40 9.61
CA LYS A 106 18.94 3.50 8.66
C LYS A 106 19.97 3.50 7.52
N ASN A 107 21.22 3.16 7.82
CA ASN A 107 22.32 3.23 6.86
C ASN A 107 22.24 2.09 5.82
N ARG A 108 21.93 0.87 6.29
CA ARG A 108 21.69 -0.29 5.41
C ARG A 108 20.53 0.02 4.45
N THR A 109 19.39 0.43 4.99
CA THR A 109 18.19 0.72 4.19
C THR A 109 18.43 1.82 3.17
N ALA A 110 19.08 2.92 3.56
CA ALA A 110 19.42 4.00 2.63
C ALA A 110 20.33 3.52 1.49
N SER A 111 21.29 2.65 1.80
CA SER A 111 22.19 2.06 0.81
C SER A 111 21.45 1.11 -0.14
N ASP A 112 20.59 0.24 0.39
CA ASP A 112 19.85 -0.75 -0.40
C ASP A 112 18.83 -0.09 -1.31
N VAL A 113 18.04 0.87 -0.80
CA VAL A 113 17.09 1.66 -1.59
C VAL A 113 17.82 2.41 -2.71
N ARG A 114 18.91 3.13 -2.39
CA ARG A 114 19.70 3.87 -3.39
C ARG A 114 20.27 2.93 -4.46
N SER A 115 20.91 1.84 -4.05
CA SER A 115 21.53 0.87 -4.94
C SER A 115 20.51 0.25 -5.89
N THR A 116 19.35 -0.17 -5.36
CA THR A 116 18.26 -0.78 -6.13
C THR A 116 17.70 0.20 -7.17
N LEU A 117 17.47 1.45 -6.76
CA LEU A 117 16.93 2.48 -7.63
C LEU A 117 17.92 2.87 -8.74
N THR A 118 19.18 3.16 -8.39
CA THR A 118 20.23 3.55 -9.35
C THR A 118 20.56 2.44 -10.35
N LYS A 119 20.69 1.18 -9.91
CA LYS A 119 20.94 0.04 -10.80
C LYS A 119 19.81 -0.20 -11.80
N SER A 120 18.60 0.26 -11.48
CA SER A 120 17.42 0.10 -12.33
C SER A 120 17.10 1.37 -13.14
N GLY A 121 17.99 2.37 -13.14
CA GLY A 121 17.86 3.60 -13.94
C GLY A 121 17.04 4.72 -13.29
N GLY A 122 16.67 4.58 -12.01
CA GLY A 122 16.08 5.65 -11.21
C GLY A 122 17.12 6.47 -10.43
N THR A 123 16.67 7.52 -9.75
CA THR A 123 17.49 8.40 -8.92
C THR A 123 16.82 8.66 -7.59
N LEU A 124 17.58 8.51 -6.50
CA LEU A 124 17.14 8.92 -5.17
C LEU A 124 17.23 10.45 -5.05
N GLY A 125 16.13 11.09 -4.67
CA GLY A 125 16.02 12.53 -4.45
C GLY A 125 16.28 12.95 -3.00
N ALA A 126 16.18 14.25 -2.76
CA ALA A 126 16.13 14.80 -1.41
C ALA A 126 14.72 14.62 -0.82
N SER A 127 14.62 14.62 0.52
CA SER A 127 13.31 14.65 1.18
C SER A 127 12.53 15.90 0.75
N GLY A 128 11.24 15.73 0.45
CA GLY A 128 10.36 16.79 -0.03
C GLY A 128 10.30 16.94 -1.55
N CYS A 129 11.06 16.18 -2.34
CA CYS A 129 11.15 16.40 -3.79
C CYS A 129 9.93 15.93 -4.58
N VAL A 130 9.14 15.00 -4.05
CA VAL A 130 7.91 14.50 -4.68
C VAL A 130 6.75 14.35 -3.71
N SER A 131 6.97 14.36 -2.40
CA SER A 131 5.92 14.15 -1.39
C SER A 131 4.75 15.12 -1.49
N TYR A 132 4.98 16.35 -1.98
CA TYR A 132 3.91 17.32 -2.24
C TYR A 132 2.94 16.91 -3.37
N MET A 133 3.32 15.93 -4.20
CA MET A 133 2.49 15.41 -5.29
C MET A 133 1.52 14.32 -4.83
N PHE A 134 1.57 13.91 -3.56
CA PHE A 134 0.83 12.76 -3.06
C PHE A 134 -0.01 13.08 -1.82
N GLN A 135 -1.16 12.40 -1.72
CA GLN A 135 -2.04 12.42 -0.57
C GLN A 135 -2.19 11.01 -0.01
N THR A 136 -2.10 10.87 1.32
CA THR A 136 -2.39 9.59 1.97
C THR A 136 -3.91 9.37 1.99
N LYS A 137 -4.38 8.28 1.37
CA LYS A 137 -5.79 7.89 1.32
C LYS A 137 -5.95 6.41 1.66
N GLY A 138 -7.11 6.05 2.21
CA GLY A 138 -7.58 4.68 2.23
C GLY A 138 -8.17 4.31 0.87
N ILE A 139 -7.88 3.09 0.40
CA ILE A 139 -8.30 2.59 -0.90
C ILE A 139 -8.79 1.16 -0.74
N ILE A 140 -10.02 0.93 -1.18
CA ILE A 140 -10.67 -0.38 -1.12
C ILE A 140 -11.20 -0.68 -2.52
N ALA A 141 -10.83 -1.83 -3.08
CA ALA A 141 -11.21 -2.22 -4.43
C ALA A 141 -12.12 -3.45 -4.40
N TYR A 142 -13.13 -3.45 -5.25
CA TYR A 142 -14.11 -4.53 -5.43
C TYR A 142 -14.21 -4.92 -6.91
N ASP A 143 -14.62 -6.16 -7.16
CA ASP A 143 -14.85 -6.67 -8.52
C ASP A 143 -16.22 -6.17 -9.04
N ALA A 144 -16.20 -5.35 -10.09
CA ALA A 144 -17.42 -4.82 -10.73
C ALA A 144 -18.21 -5.91 -11.48
N ASN A 145 -17.65 -7.11 -11.67
CA ASN A 145 -18.40 -8.27 -12.16
C ASN A 145 -19.23 -8.94 -11.05
N LYS A 146 -18.90 -8.71 -9.77
CA LYS A 146 -19.63 -9.26 -8.61
C LYS A 146 -20.61 -8.26 -8.02
N TYR A 147 -20.23 -6.98 -8.00
CA TYR A 147 -20.99 -5.91 -7.35
C TYR A 147 -21.19 -4.73 -8.29
N THR A 148 -22.22 -3.92 -8.06
CA THR A 148 -22.41 -2.65 -8.78
C THR A 148 -21.93 -1.46 -7.96
N GLU A 149 -21.55 -0.38 -8.64
CA GLU A 149 -21.17 0.88 -7.97
C GLU A 149 -22.25 1.33 -6.99
N GLU A 150 -23.52 1.30 -7.42
CA GLU A 150 -24.68 1.70 -6.63
C GLU A 150 -24.82 0.91 -5.32
N GLN A 151 -24.54 -0.41 -5.34
CA GLN A 151 -24.59 -1.25 -4.13
C GLN A 151 -23.54 -0.85 -3.09
N ILE A 152 -22.33 -0.48 -3.56
CA ILE A 152 -21.21 -0.12 -2.69
C ILE A 152 -21.31 1.33 -2.24
N PHE A 153 -21.78 2.21 -3.13
CA PHE A 153 -21.82 3.67 -2.95
C PHE A 153 -22.56 4.09 -1.68
N GLU A 154 -23.78 3.56 -1.47
CA GLU A 154 -24.62 3.94 -0.34
C GLU A 154 -23.94 3.59 1.01
N VAL A 155 -23.50 2.33 1.15
CA VAL A 155 -22.84 1.86 2.38
C VAL A 155 -21.52 2.58 2.62
N ALA A 156 -20.72 2.81 1.57
CA ALA A 156 -19.42 3.46 1.69
C ALA A 156 -19.55 4.92 2.13
N LEU A 157 -20.44 5.69 1.50
CA LEU A 157 -20.62 7.12 1.83
C LEU A 157 -21.19 7.35 3.23
N GLU A 158 -22.16 6.54 3.65
CA GLU A 158 -22.72 6.64 5.00
C GLU A 158 -21.66 6.42 6.10
N ASN A 159 -20.57 5.72 5.77
CA ASN A 159 -19.49 5.38 6.68
C ASN A 159 -18.22 6.22 6.51
N GLY A 160 -18.25 7.26 5.67
CA GLY A 160 -17.14 8.23 5.54
C GLY A 160 -16.21 8.00 4.35
N ALA A 161 -16.66 7.32 3.29
CA ALA A 161 -15.93 7.35 2.03
C ALA A 161 -15.92 8.77 1.43
N ASP A 162 -14.79 9.14 0.85
CA ASP A 162 -14.61 10.40 0.13
C ASP A 162 -15.18 10.30 -1.29
N ASP A 163 -14.99 9.15 -1.93
CA ASP A 163 -15.38 8.91 -3.32
C ASP A 163 -15.58 7.42 -3.59
N VAL A 164 -16.44 7.10 -4.55
CA VAL A 164 -16.64 5.74 -5.06
C VAL A 164 -16.73 5.84 -6.57
N THR A 165 -15.82 5.18 -7.26
CA THR A 165 -15.72 5.24 -8.73
C THR A 165 -15.69 3.83 -9.31
N SER A 166 -16.39 3.63 -10.42
CA SER A 166 -16.32 2.40 -11.19
C SER A 166 -15.55 2.61 -12.49
N SER A 167 -14.65 1.69 -12.81
CA SER A 167 -13.82 1.71 -14.01
C SER A 167 -13.47 0.29 -14.44
N ASP A 168 -13.80 -0.08 -15.68
CA ASP A 168 -13.71 -1.44 -16.21
C ASP A 168 -14.37 -2.49 -15.30
N ASP A 169 -13.56 -3.43 -14.79
CA ASP A 169 -13.97 -4.56 -13.95
C ASP A 169 -13.90 -4.23 -12.44
N ILE A 170 -13.81 -2.95 -12.05
CA ILE A 170 -13.46 -2.55 -10.69
C ILE A 170 -14.31 -1.42 -10.16
N ILE A 171 -14.63 -1.49 -8.88
CA ILE A 171 -15.15 -0.39 -8.09
C ILE A 171 -14.09 -0.01 -7.04
N GLU A 172 -13.64 1.24 -7.06
CA GLU A 172 -12.68 1.80 -6.11
C GLU A 172 -13.39 2.75 -5.14
N VAL A 173 -13.24 2.48 -3.85
CA VAL A 173 -13.69 3.33 -2.74
C VAL A 173 -12.47 4.04 -2.16
N LEU A 174 -12.49 5.37 -2.18
CA LEU A 174 -11.48 6.23 -1.56
C LEU A 174 -11.98 6.76 -0.23
N THR A 175 -11.10 6.86 0.75
CA THR A 175 -11.41 7.39 2.08
C THR A 175 -10.26 8.25 2.60
N ALA A 176 -10.56 9.10 3.59
CA ALA A 176 -9.51 9.63 4.44
C ALA A 176 -8.87 8.47 5.24
N PRO A 177 -7.58 8.55 5.63
CA PRO A 177 -6.91 7.47 6.36
C PRO A 177 -7.57 7.09 7.69
N ASN A 178 -8.24 8.06 8.34
CA ASN A 178 -8.92 7.85 9.62
C ASN A 178 -10.25 7.11 9.46
N ASP A 179 -10.93 7.29 8.32
CA ASP A 179 -12.23 6.67 8.04
C ASP A 179 -12.09 5.30 7.38
N TYR A 180 -10.90 4.97 6.86
CA TYR A 180 -10.60 3.71 6.18
C TYR A 180 -11.07 2.45 6.92
N ALA A 181 -10.78 2.34 8.23
CA ALA A 181 -11.15 1.16 9.01
C ALA A 181 -12.68 1.03 9.13
N ASN A 182 -13.37 2.15 9.40
CA ASN A 182 -14.83 2.18 9.53
C ASN A 182 -15.52 1.80 8.21
N VAL A 183 -15.08 2.39 7.09
CA VAL A 183 -15.63 2.10 5.77
C VAL A 183 -15.40 0.63 5.38
N LEU A 184 -14.19 0.11 5.61
CA LEU A 184 -13.87 -1.29 5.28
C LEU A 184 -14.70 -2.28 6.11
N GLU A 185 -14.81 -2.06 7.41
CA GLU A 185 -15.60 -2.92 8.30
C GLU A 185 -17.09 -2.87 7.93
N ALA A 186 -17.65 -1.69 7.67
CA ALA A 186 -19.05 -1.54 7.27
C ALA A 186 -19.38 -2.27 5.95
N LEU A 187 -18.50 -2.17 4.95
CA LEU A 187 -18.68 -2.87 3.67
C LEU A 187 -18.58 -4.40 3.84
N GLN A 188 -17.69 -4.88 4.73
CA GLN A 188 -17.60 -6.30 5.07
C GLN A 188 -18.84 -6.81 5.81
N GLU A 189 -19.38 -6.02 6.74
CA GLU A 189 -20.62 -6.34 7.46
C GLU A 189 -21.84 -6.37 6.53
N ALA A 190 -21.85 -5.53 5.50
CA ALA A 190 -22.85 -5.54 4.43
C ALA A 190 -22.69 -6.73 3.45
N GLY A 191 -21.63 -7.53 3.59
CA GLY A 191 -21.40 -8.74 2.79
C GLY A 191 -20.61 -8.51 1.50
N PHE A 192 -19.95 -7.37 1.35
CA PHE A 192 -19.06 -7.12 0.22
C PHE A 192 -17.67 -7.68 0.49
N GLU A 193 -17.18 -8.55 -0.40
CA GLU A 193 -15.83 -9.08 -0.35
C GLU A 193 -14.91 -8.24 -1.22
N GLN A 194 -14.00 -7.50 -0.59
CA GLN A 194 -13.04 -6.66 -1.29
C GLN A 194 -11.95 -7.49 -1.99
N GLU A 195 -11.56 -7.07 -3.18
CA GLU A 195 -10.42 -7.60 -3.92
C GLU A 195 -9.08 -7.10 -3.33
N SER A 196 -9.05 -5.88 -2.77
CA SER A 196 -7.90 -5.36 -2.02
C SER A 196 -8.33 -4.23 -1.09
N ALA A 197 -7.57 -4.01 0.00
CA ALA A 197 -7.74 -2.85 0.86
C ALA A 197 -6.40 -2.40 1.47
N GLU A 198 -6.09 -1.12 1.33
CA GLU A 198 -4.88 -0.54 1.91
C GLU A 198 -4.99 0.98 2.13
N ILE A 199 -4.18 1.49 3.07
CA ILE A 199 -3.81 2.90 3.09
C ILE A 199 -2.57 3.08 2.22
N ALA A 200 -2.59 4.05 1.32
CA ALA A 200 -1.51 4.31 0.38
C ALA A 200 -1.38 5.80 0.08
N LYS A 201 -0.24 6.20 -0.48
CA LYS A 201 -0.08 7.54 -1.05
C LYS A 201 -0.55 7.54 -2.49
N VAL A 202 -1.52 8.39 -2.80
CA VAL A 202 -2.14 8.56 -4.11
C VAL A 202 -1.61 9.85 -4.71
N ALA A 203 -1.18 9.82 -5.96
CA ALA A 203 -0.69 11.00 -6.64
C ALA A 203 -1.84 11.93 -7.05
N ASP A 204 -1.65 13.23 -6.93
CA ASP A 204 -2.58 14.25 -7.41
C ASP A 204 -2.56 14.35 -8.94
N GLN A 205 -1.42 14.02 -9.56
CA GLN A 205 -1.21 13.99 -10.99
C GLN A 205 -0.38 12.79 -11.42
N ASN A 206 -0.86 12.10 -12.44
CA ASN A 206 -0.20 10.91 -12.95
C ASN A 206 0.64 11.20 -14.20
N VAL A 207 1.55 10.27 -14.47
CA VAL A 207 2.40 10.22 -15.65
C VAL A 207 2.14 8.90 -16.36
N THR A 208 1.62 8.98 -17.58
CA THR A 208 1.50 7.82 -18.47
C THR A 208 2.76 7.67 -19.31
N LEU A 209 3.28 6.44 -19.39
CA LEU A 209 4.43 6.09 -20.23
C LEU A 209 4.02 5.05 -21.28
N ASP A 210 4.84 4.90 -22.32
CA ASP A 210 4.72 3.75 -23.22
C ASP A 210 4.92 2.42 -22.46
N ALA A 211 4.38 1.33 -23.01
CA ALA A 211 4.39 0.03 -22.35
C ALA A 211 5.81 -0.47 -21.99
N GLU A 212 6.82 -0.18 -22.83
CA GLU A 212 8.20 -0.59 -22.54
C GLU A 212 8.75 0.12 -21.29
N LYS A 213 8.56 1.44 -21.19
CA LYS A 213 9.01 2.22 -20.03
C LYS A 213 8.17 1.92 -18.79
N ALA A 214 6.85 1.77 -18.92
CA ALA A 214 5.98 1.36 -17.83
C ALA A 214 6.42 0.03 -17.22
N ARG A 215 6.71 -1.00 -18.04
CA ARG A 215 7.28 -2.29 -17.57
C ARG A 215 8.60 -2.10 -16.82
N LYS A 216 9.49 -1.22 -17.32
CA LYS A 216 10.75 -0.93 -16.63
C LYS A 216 10.50 -0.35 -15.24
N VAL A 217 9.59 0.61 -15.11
CA VAL A 217 9.23 1.23 -13.83
C VAL A 217 8.60 0.21 -12.87
N LEU A 218 7.66 -0.61 -13.34
CA LEU A 218 7.07 -1.69 -12.53
C LEU A 218 8.14 -2.65 -11.98
N LYS A 219 9.10 -3.07 -12.81
CA LYS A 219 10.24 -3.87 -12.35
C LYS A 219 11.11 -3.18 -11.29
N ILE A 220 11.20 -1.85 -11.29
CA ILE A 220 11.89 -1.12 -10.20
C ILE A 220 11.08 -1.22 -8.92
N ILE A 221 9.77 -0.99 -9.01
CA ILE A 221 8.84 -1.07 -7.88
C ILE A 221 8.91 -2.46 -7.26
N ASP A 222 8.85 -3.52 -8.06
CA ASP A 222 8.93 -4.91 -7.58
C ASP A 222 10.23 -5.18 -6.83
N LYS A 223 11.38 -4.73 -7.36
CA LYS A 223 12.68 -4.88 -6.70
C LYS A 223 12.79 -4.10 -5.40
N LEU A 224 12.19 -2.91 -5.34
CA LEU A 224 12.14 -2.12 -4.10
C LEU A 224 11.25 -2.81 -3.07
N GLU A 225 10.11 -3.36 -3.49
CA GLU A 225 9.20 -4.10 -2.63
C GLU A 225 9.79 -5.43 -2.14
N GLU A 226 10.77 -5.99 -2.84
CA GLU A 226 11.54 -7.15 -2.38
C GLU A 226 12.51 -6.85 -1.24
N LEU A 227 12.76 -5.58 -0.92
CA LEU A 227 13.56 -5.21 0.24
C LEU A 227 12.74 -5.37 1.53
N ASP A 228 13.28 -6.10 2.50
CA ASP A 228 12.57 -6.41 3.76
C ASP A 228 12.23 -5.18 4.62
N ASP A 229 12.98 -4.09 4.43
CA ASP A 229 12.78 -2.84 5.14
C ASP A 229 11.77 -1.93 4.44
N VAL A 230 11.45 -2.17 3.16
CA VAL A 230 10.44 -1.39 2.42
C VAL A 230 9.04 -1.88 2.77
N GLN A 231 8.21 -1.01 3.32
CA GLN A 231 6.81 -1.31 3.65
C GLN A 231 5.91 -1.09 2.44
N GLN A 232 6.10 0.00 1.71
CA GLN A 232 5.26 0.39 0.59
C GLN A 232 6.03 1.23 -0.42
N VAL A 233 5.74 1.04 -1.70
CA VAL A 233 6.22 1.90 -2.78
C VAL A 233 5.01 2.51 -3.48
N SER A 234 4.90 3.83 -3.39
CA SER A 234 3.86 4.62 -4.05
C SER A 234 4.42 5.32 -5.26
N THR A 235 3.63 5.42 -6.33
CA THR A 235 4.05 5.97 -7.61
C THR A 235 2.92 6.79 -8.24
N ASN A 236 3.28 7.74 -9.10
CA ASN A 236 2.34 8.44 -9.97
C ASN A 236 2.32 7.86 -11.40
N LEU A 237 2.88 6.67 -11.62
CA LEU A 237 2.76 5.98 -12.90
C LEU A 237 1.31 5.56 -13.13
N GLU A 238 0.76 5.99 -14.27
CA GLU A 238 -0.48 5.45 -14.82
C GLU A 238 -0.14 4.53 -15.99
N LEU A 239 -0.68 3.31 -15.97
CA LEU A 239 -0.47 2.35 -17.04
C LEU A 239 -1.34 2.74 -18.24
N PRO A 240 -0.82 2.63 -19.49
CA PRO A 240 -1.64 2.89 -20.66
C PRO A 240 -2.74 1.84 -20.82
N ASP A 241 -3.86 2.19 -21.46
CA ASP A 241 -5.04 1.32 -21.60
C ASP A 241 -4.74 -0.02 -22.32
N ASP A 242 -3.76 -0.01 -23.23
CA ASP A 242 -3.30 -1.18 -23.99
C ASP A 242 -2.12 -1.90 -23.33
N PHE A 243 -1.87 -1.64 -22.04
CA PHE A 243 -0.80 -2.30 -21.31
C PHE A 243 -1.09 -3.78 -21.11
N GLU A 244 -0.50 -4.62 -21.95
CA GLU A 244 -0.39 -6.05 -21.72
C GLU A 244 0.90 -6.35 -20.95
N ASP A 245 0.77 -7.06 -19.83
CA ASP A 245 1.92 -7.59 -19.13
C ASP A 245 2.49 -8.74 -19.97
N GLY A 246 3.53 -8.42 -20.73
CA GLY A 246 4.26 -9.40 -21.51
C GLY A 246 5.12 -10.23 -20.56
N GLU A 247 4.52 -11.24 -19.92
CA GLU A 247 5.29 -12.32 -19.34
C GLU A 247 5.86 -13.18 -20.49
N GLU A 248 7.13 -12.92 -20.84
CA GLU A 248 8.07 -13.95 -21.34
C GLU A 248 9.05 -14.33 -20.23
#